data_AF-A0A9D6RPI8-F1
#
_entry.id   AF-A0A9D6RPI8-F1
#
_cell.length_a   1.000
_cell.length_b   1.000
_cell.length_c   1.000
_cell.angle_alpha   90.00
_cell.angle_beta   90.00
_cell.angle_gamma   90.00
#
_symmetry.space_group_name_H-M   'P 1'
#
loop_
_entity.id
_entity.type
_entity.pdbx_description
1 polymer ?
#
loop_
_entity_poly.entity_id
_entity_poly.type
_entity_poly.pdbx_seq_one_letter_code
_entity_poly.pdbx_strand_id
1 'polypeptide(L)'
;MNPAHVHLILNHIPVIGSVVGLLLLIVATARRSSELKKVSLGVFVVIALIAIPVYLTGEPAEEVIEHLPGVAKPIIEEHEEMALISAITTVVLGVLALAGLFISRRSKEVPSWVITISLLLSTVSSGMMGWTANLGGQIRHTETRADFQLPPSTDK
;
A
#
# COMPACT_ATOMS: atom_id res chain seq x y z
N MET A 1 -19.29 -11.80 1.25
CA MET A 1 -18.07 -11.10 1.73
C MET A 1 -18.46 -9.66 2.00
N ASN A 2 -18.15 -9.10 3.17
CA ASN A 2 -18.43 -7.69 3.46
C ASN A 2 -17.25 -6.79 3.01
N PRO A 3 -17.45 -5.47 2.90
CA PRO A 3 -16.39 -4.54 2.51
C PRO A 3 -15.14 -4.62 3.41
N ALA A 4 -15.33 -4.80 4.72
CA ALA A 4 -14.22 -4.94 5.67
C ALA A 4 -13.34 -6.18 5.40
N HIS A 5 -13.93 -7.33 5.05
CA HIS A 5 -13.17 -8.51 4.62
C HIS A 5 -12.39 -8.26 3.33
N VAL A 6 -12.96 -7.54 2.38
CA VAL A 6 -12.27 -7.20 1.12
C VAL A 6 -11.05 -6.32 1.41
N HIS A 7 -11.22 -5.28 2.22
CA HIS A 7 -10.12 -4.40 2.63
C HIS A 7 -8.99 -5.19 3.33
N LEU A 8 -9.33 -6.05 4.28
CA LEU A 8 -8.35 -6.86 5.03
C LEU A 8 -7.61 -7.90 4.16
N ILE A 9 -8.24 -8.45 3.12
CA ILE A 9 -7.55 -9.35 2.20
C ILE A 9 -6.56 -8.58 1.32
N LEU A 10 -6.96 -7.39 0.86
CA LEU A 10 -6.16 -6.61 -0.09
C LEU A 10 -5.03 -5.83 0.58
N ASN A 11 -5.23 -5.33 1.80
CA ASN A 11 -4.31 -4.39 2.45
C ASN A 11 -2.90 -4.96 2.71
N HIS A 12 -2.75 -6.28 2.78
CA HIS A 12 -1.46 -6.94 2.95
C HIS A 12 -0.58 -6.82 1.71
N ILE A 13 -1.17 -6.71 0.52
CA ILE A 13 -0.43 -6.73 -0.74
C ILE A 13 0.47 -5.49 -0.87
N PRO A 14 -0.01 -4.24 -0.67
CA PRO A 14 0.87 -3.08 -0.72
C PRO A 14 1.96 -3.09 0.34
N VAL A 15 1.66 -3.52 1.57
CA VAL A 15 2.61 -3.53 2.70
C VAL A 15 3.78 -4.49 2.42
N ILE A 16 3.48 -5.74 2.03
CA ILE A 16 4.53 -6.73 1.73
C ILE A 16 5.22 -6.36 0.42
N GLY A 17 4.45 -5.93 -0.57
CA GLY A 17 4.94 -5.59 -1.89
C GLY A 17 5.91 -4.40 -1.90
N SER A 18 5.68 -3.39 -1.07
CA SER A 18 6.59 -2.25 -0.95
C SER A 18 7.96 -2.67 -0.41
N VAL A 19 7.98 -3.52 0.63
CA VAL A 19 9.22 -4.06 1.21
C VAL A 19 9.94 -4.96 0.20
N VAL A 20 9.22 -5.86 -0.48
CA VAL A 20 9.80 -6.72 -1.52
C VAL A 20 10.39 -5.89 -2.67
N GLY A 21 9.66 -4.86 -3.14
CA GLY A 21 10.14 -3.95 -4.17
C GLY A 21 11.40 -3.19 -3.75
N LEU A 22 11.45 -2.69 -2.51
CA LEU A 22 12.62 -2.02 -1.93
C LEU A 22 13.83 -2.95 -1.88
N LEU A 23 13.67 -4.15 -1.30
CA LEU A 23 14.75 -5.14 -1.21
C LEU A 23 15.25 -5.53 -2.60
N LEU A 24 14.34 -5.71 -3.55
CA LEU A 24 14.70 -6.01 -4.93
C LEU A 24 15.50 -4.87 -5.57
N LEU A 25 15.11 -3.61 -5.36
CA LEU A 25 15.83 -2.45 -5.88
C LEU A 25 17.22 -2.29 -5.23
N ILE A 26 17.36 -2.60 -3.93
CA ILE A 26 18.64 -2.64 -3.23
C ILE A 26 19.55 -3.71 -3.86
N VAL A 27 19.05 -4.93 -4.02
CA VAL A 27 19.81 -6.03 -4.65
C VAL A 27 20.18 -5.69 -6.09
N ALA A 28 19.26 -5.09 -6.85
CA ALA A 28 19.50 -4.68 -8.23
C ALA A 28 20.63 -3.64 -8.33
N THR A 29 20.67 -2.70 -7.38
CA THR A 29 21.68 -1.65 -7.30
C THR A 29 23.03 -2.24 -6.87
N ALA A 30 23.05 -3.08 -5.84
CA ALA A 30 24.26 -3.76 -5.36
C ALA A 30 24.89 -4.65 -6.44
N ARG A 31 24.07 -5.38 -7.21
CA ARG A 31 24.50 -6.23 -8.32
C ARG A 31 24.70 -5.48 -9.64
N ARG A 32 24.45 -4.17 -9.67
CA ARG A 32 24.50 -3.34 -10.90
C ARG A 32 23.69 -3.92 -12.07
N SER A 33 22.58 -4.61 -11.78
CA SER A 33 21.77 -5.29 -12.79
C SER A 33 20.69 -4.37 -13.35
N SER A 34 20.80 -4.01 -14.62
CA SER A 34 19.80 -3.19 -15.33
C SER A 34 18.44 -3.87 -15.43
N GLU A 35 18.42 -5.21 -15.57
CA GLU A 35 17.17 -5.97 -15.64
C GLU A 35 16.47 -6.02 -14.28
N LEU A 36 17.19 -6.29 -13.19
CA LEU A 36 16.57 -6.28 -11.85
C LEU A 36 16.04 -4.90 -11.46
N LYS A 37 16.67 -3.81 -11.93
CA LYS A 37 16.15 -2.44 -11.73
C LYS A 37 14.81 -2.25 -12.44
N LYS A 38 14.66 -2.75 -13.66
CA LYS A 38 13.36 -2.69 -14.38
C LYS A 38 12.31 -3.53 -13.68
N VAL A 39 12.67 -4.73 -13.21
CA VAL A 39 11.75 -5.59 -12.47
C VAL A 39 11.27 -4.92 -11.19
N SER A 40 12.16 -4.31 -10.40
CA SER A 40 11.75 -3.60 -9.18
C SER A 40 10.86 -2.38 -9.46
N LEU A 41 11.16 -1.61 -10.51
CA LEU A 41 10.26 -0.54 -10.96
C LEU A 41 8.89 -1.09 -11.37
N GLY A 42 8.85 -2.24 -12.07
CA GLY A 42 7.59 -2.91 -12.42
C GLY A 42 6.78 -3.33 -11.20
N VAL A 43 7.44 -3.87 -10.17
CA VAL A 43 6.80 -4.18 -8.88
C VAL A 43 6.17 -2.93 -8.27
N PHE A 44 6.89 -1.81 -8.20
CA PHE A 44 6.33 -0.57 -7.66
C PHE A 44 5.12 -0.05 -8.43
N VAL A 45 5.09 -0.20 -9.76
CA VAL A 45 3.90 0.15 -10.56
C VAL A 45 2.70 -0.71 -10.16
N VAL A 46 2.89 -2.04 -10.05
CA VAL A 46 1.81 -2.96 -9.65
C VAL A 46 1.31 -2.63 -8.24
N ILE A 47 2.22 -2.39 -7.29
CA ILE A 47 1.86 -2.04 -5.91
C ILE A 47 1.12 -0.71 -5.84
N ALA A 48 1.53 0.31 -6.61
CA ALA A 48 0.81 1.57 -6.70
C ALA A 48 -0.62 1.38 -7.24
N LEU A 49 -0.81 0.53 -8.24
CA LEU A 49 -2.14 0.24 -8.79
C LEU A 49 -3.03 -0.49 -7.78
N ILE A 50 -2.48 -1.37 -6.95
CA ILE A 50 -3.22 -2.11 -5.91
C ILE A 50 -3.49 -1.25 -4.68
N ALA A 51 -2.61 -0.30 -4.35
CA ALA A 51 -2.82 0.61 -3.23
C ALA A 51 -4.10 1.47 -3.39
N ILE A 52 -4.48 1.78 -4.63
CA ILE A 52 -5.71 2.57 -4.92
C ILE A 52 -6.98 1.84 -4.43
N PRO A 53 -7.33 0.63 -4.91
CA PRO A 53 -8.50 -0.08 -4.42
C PRO A 53 -8.41 -0.45 -2.93
N VAL A 54 -7.21 -0.65 -2.37
CA VAL A 54 -7.05 -0.84 -0.92
C VAL A 54 -7.52 0.40 -0.15
N TYR A 55 -7.08 1.59 -0.56
CA TYR A 55 -7.51 2.84 0.06
C TYR A 55 -9.02 3.07 -0.12
N LEU A 56 -9.54 2.89 -1.34
CA LEU A 56 -10.96 3.09 -1.64
C LEU A 56 -11.90 2.11 -0.92
N THR A 57 -11.39 0.96 -0.47
CA THR A 57 -12.19 0.01 0.32
C THR A 57 -12.11 0.26 1.83
N GLY A 58 -11.30 1.24 2.29
CA GLY A 58 -11.15 1.58 3.70
C GLY A 58 -12.38 2.25 4.31
N GLU A 59 -12.92 3.28 3.68
CA GLU A 59 -14.13 3.98 4.16
C GLU A 59 -15.35 3.04 4.26
N PRO A 60 -15.68 2.22 3.24
CA PRO A 60 -16.72 1.18 3.38
C PRO A 60 -16.43 0.13 4.47
N ALA A 61 -15.15 -0.11 4.80
CA ALA A 61 -14.79 -1.02 5.88
C ALA A 61 -15.01 -0.37 7.25
N GLU A 62 -14.69 0.91 7.40
CA GLU A 62 -14.98 1.71 8.59
C GLU A 62 -16.48 1.74 8.89
N GLU A 63 -17.34 2.03 7.91
CA GLU A 63 -18.79 2.12 8.11
C GLU A 63 -19.38 0.83 8.71
N VAL A 64 -18.82 -0.33 8.37
CA VAL A 64 -19.24 -1.64 8.89
C VAL A 64 -18.89 -1.81 10.37
N ILE A 65 -17.80 -1.18 10.83
CA ILE A 65 -17.25 -1.42 12.17
C ILE A 65 -17.38 -0.21 13.13
N GLU A 66 -17.59 1.01 12.64
CA GLU A 66 -17.50 2.24 13.45
C GLU A 66 -18.51 2.26 14.61
N HIS A 67 -19.64 1.55 14.48
CA HIS A 67 -20.70 1.45 15.48
C HIS A 67 -20.57 0.24 16.40
N LEU A 68 -19.57 -0.63 16.20
CA LEU A 68 -19.43 -1.85 17.00
C LEU A 68 -18.88 -1.53 18.40
N PRO A 69 -19.45 -2.13 19.47
CA PRO A 69 -19.09 -1.79 20.85
C PRO A 69 -17.66 -2.20 21.14
N GLY A 70 -16.76 -1.26 21.42
CA GLY A 70 -15.32 -1.52 21.67
C GLY A 70 -14.41 -1.31 20.46
N VAL A 71 -14.93 -0.70 19.39
CA VAL A 71 -14.14 -0.06 18.34
C VAL A 71 -13.85 1.38 18.75
N ALA A 72 -12.58 1.78 18.69
CA ALA A 72 -12.15 3.13 19.06
C ALA A 72 -11.99 3.99 17.80
N LYS A 73 -12.93 4.91 17.57
CA LYS A 73 -12.94 5.79 16.39
C LYS A 73 -11.62 6.57 16.17
N PRO A 74 -10.95 7.11 17.22
CA PRO A 74 -9.68 7.81 17.02
C PRO A 74 -8.58 6.94 16.39
N ILE A 75 -8.57 5.64 16.66
CA ILE A 75 -7.58 4.71 16.08
C ILE A 75 -7.87 4.49 14.58
N ILE A 76 -9.14 4.49 14.18
CA ILE A 76 -9.54 4.37 12.78
C ILE A 76 -9.14 5.65 12.02
N GLU A 77 -9.42 6.82 12.59
CA GLU A 77 -9.07 8.11 12.00
C GLU A 77 -7.55 8.25 11.79
N GLU A 78 -6.73 7.85 12.79
CA GLU A 78 -5.27 7.82 12.65
C GLU A 78 -4.80 6.83 11.56
N HIS A 79 -5.43 5.66 11.47
CA HIS A 79 -5.13 4.68 10.42
C HIS A 79 -5.47 5.23 9.03
N GLU A 80 -6.62 5.89 8.88
CA GLU A 80 -7.09 6.47 7.62
C GLU A 80 -6.17 7.60 7.16
N GLU A 81 -5.81 8.52 8.05
CA GLU A 81 -4.89 9.63 7.72
C GLU A 81 -3.55 9.07 7.24
N MET A 82 -2.99 8.10 7.96
CA MET A 82 -1.74 7.47 7.56
C MET A 82 -1.88 6.63 6.28
N ALA A 83 -3.03 6.01 6.05
CA ALA A 83 -3.33 5.28 4.82
C ALA A 83 -3.36 6.21 3.61
N LEU A 84 -3.95 7.41 3.74
CA LEU A 84 -3.96 8.41 2.67
C LEU A 84 -2.55 8.84 2.30
N ILE A 85 -1.73 9.21 3.29
CA ILE A 85 -0.36 9.67 3.02
C ILE A 85 0.45 8.52 2.43
N SER A 86 0.31 7.30 2.95
CA SER A 86 0.99 6.09 2.43
C SER A 86 0.58 5.78 0.99
N ALA A 87 -0.70 5.89 0.66
CA ALA A 87 -1.22 5.69 -0.68
C ALA A 87 -0.65 6.73 -1.65
N ILE A 88 -0.67 8.02 -1.29
CA ILE A 88 -0.10 9.11 -2.11
C ILE A 88 1.39 8.86 -2.37
N THR A 89 2.19 8.60 -1.34
CA THR A 89 3.63 8.35 -1.50
C THR A 89 3.90 7.15 -2.41
N THR A 90 3.09 6.09 -2.27
CA THR A 90 3.21 4.87 -3.09
C THR A 90 2.81 5.10 -4.54
N VAL A 91 1.75 5.89 -4.78
CA VAL A 91 1.35 6.29 -6.14
C VAL A 91 2.41 7.16 -6.80
N VAL A 92 2.99 8.13 -6.09
CA VAL A 92 4.09 8.97 -6.60
C VAL A 92 5.30 8.09 -6.98
N LEU A 93 5.67 7.13 -6.14
CA LEU A 93 6.71 6.14 -6.45
C LEU A 93 6.36 5.32 -7.69
N GLY A 94 5.13 4.84 -7.82
CA GLY A 94 4.64 4.09 -8.98
C GLY A 94 4.69 4.90 -10.27
N VAL A 95 4.30 6.18 -10.24
CA VAL A 95 4.37 7.08 -11.39
C VAL A 95 5.82 7.32 -11.81
N LEU A 96 6.72 7.57 -10.85
CA LEU A 96 8.16 7.68 -11.11
C LEU A 96 8.72 6.40 -11.73
N ALA A 97 8.34 5.25 -11.20
CA ALA A 97 8.76 3.94 -11.69
C ALA A 97 8.26 3.69 -13.12
N LEU A 98 7.00 4.02 -13.41
CA LEU A 98 6.43 3.93 -14.75
C LEU A 98 7.16 4.83 -15.74
N ALA A 99 7.45 6.07 -15.36
CA ALA A 99 8.24 6.99 -16.17
C ALA A 99 9.66 6.44 -16.42
N GLY A 100 10.31 5.89 -15.39
CA GLY A 100 11.61 5.24 -15.50
C GLY A 100 11.63 4.08 -16.49
N LEU A 101 10.61 3.21 -16.41
CA LEU A 101 10.42 2.12 -17.36
C LEU A 101 10.21 2.66 -18.79
N PHE A 102 9.36 3.67 -18.96
CA PHE A 102 9.08 4.26 -20.27
C PHE A 102 10.33 4.87 -20.90
N ILE A 103 11.14 5.62 -20.15
CA ILE A 103 12.42 6.19 -20.60
C ILE A 103 13.40 5.07 -21.00
N SER A 104 13.50 4.03 -20.18
CA SER A 104 14.44 2.92 -20.41
C SER A 104 14.16 2.09 -21.66
N ARG A 105 12.96 2.20 -22.25
CA ARG A 105 12.61 1.54 -23.53
C ARG A 105 13.52 2.00 -24.68
N ARG A 106 14.01 3.24 -24.65
CA ARG A 106 14.90 3.76 -25.70
C ARG A 106 16.39 3.59 -25.38
N SER A 107 16.76 3.76 -24.12
CA SER A 107 18.17 3.84 -23.70
C SER A 107 18.74 2.52 -23.18
N LYS A 108 17.94 1.44 -23.13
CA LYS A 108 18.21 0.12 -22.49
C LYS A 108 18.46 0.16 -20.98
N GLU A 109 18.93 1.28 -20.44
CA GLU A 109 19.17 1.50 -19.01
C GLU A 109 18.18 2.49 -18.41
N VAL A 110 17.91 2.32 -17.11
CA VAL A 110 17.14 3.27 -16.31
C VAL A 110 18.09 4.37 -15.81
N PRO A 111 17.74 5.66 -15.93
CA PRO A 111 18.59 6.75 -15.43
C PRO A 111 18.91 6.61 -13.94
N SER A 112 20.15 6.87 -13.54
CA SER A 112 20.59 6.73 -12.15
C SER A 112 19.78 7.58 -11.17
N TRP A 113 19.36 8.78 -11.58
CA TRP A 113 18.53 9.65 -10.73
C TRP A 113 17.16 9.02 -10.43
N VAL A 114 16.54 8.30 -11.38
CA VAL A 114 15.28 7.58 -11.15
C VAL A 114 15.49 6.50 -10.11
N ILE A 115 16.59 5.76 -10.19
CA ILE A 115 16.94 4.70 -9.24
C ILE A 115 17.16 5.27 -7.84
N THR A 116 17.94 6.35 -7.72
CA THR A 116 18.20 7.00 -6.43
C THR A 116 16.92 7.54 -5.79
N ILE A 117 16.08 8.26 -6.55
CA ILE A 117 14.81 8.77 -6.02
C ILE A 117 13.87 7.62 -5.68
N SER A 118 13.79 6.57 -6.50
CA SER A 118 12.96 5.39 -6.22
C SER A 118 13.41 4.67 -4.96
N LEU A 119 14.71 4.56 -4.69
CA LEU A 119 15.24 4.00 -3.43
C LEU A 119 14.80 4.82 -2.21
N LEU A 120 14.90 6.14 -2.27
CA LEU A 120 14.47 7.03 -1.19
C LEU A 120 12.95 6.93 -0.97
N LEU A 121 12.16 7.09 -2.04
CA LEU A 121 10.70 7.02 -1.97
C LEU A 121 10.20 5.64 -1.52
N SER A 122 10.80 4.54 -1.99
CA SER A 122 10.40 3.19 -1.56
C SER A 122 10.77 2.88 -0.12
N THR A 123 11.84 3.47 0.41
CA THR A 123 12.18 3.40 1.84
C THR A 123 11.13 4.11 2.68
N VAL A 124 10.79 5.37 2.32
CA VAL A 124 9.76 6.14 3.00
C VAL A 124 8.39 5.44 2.90
N SER A 125 7.97 5.08 1.69
CA SER A 125 6.72 4.35 1.43
C SER A 125 6.62 3.06 2.25
N SER A 126 7.69 2.25 2.32
CA SER A 126 7.69 1.01 3.11
C SER A 126 7.57 1.28 4.61
N GLY A 127 8.25 2.31 5.13
CA GLY A 127 8.11 2.71 6.53
C GLY A 127 6.69 3.18 6.85
N MET A 128 6.10 4.01 5.99
CA MET A 128 4.73 4.52 6.15
C MET A 128 3.67 3.42 6.01
N MET A 129 3.84 2.49 5.07
CA MET A 129 3.00 1.30 4.95
C MET A 129 3.06 0.44 6.21
N GLY A 130 4.26 0.23 6.75
CA GLY A 130 4.44 -0.49 8.02
C GLY A 130 3.76 0.20 9.19
N TRP A 131 3.84 1.54 9.27
CA TRP A 131 3.16 2.32 10.31
C TRP A 131 1.63 2.25 10.17
N THR A 132 1.11 2.41 8.95
CA THR A 132 -0.31 2.28 8.64
C THR A 132 -0.83 0.90 9.02
N ALA A 133 -0.08 -0.16 8.71
CA ALA A 133 -0.41 -1.53 9.10
C ALA A 133 -0.39 -1.72 10.62
N ASN A 134 0.55 -1.09 11.34
CA ASN A 134 0.58 -1.13 12.80
C ASN A 134 -0.63 -0.44 13.44
N LEU A 135 -1.07 0.71 12.91
CA LEU A 135 -2.31 1.36 13.34
C LEU A 135 -3.53 0.48 13.02
N GLY A 136 -3.56 -0.10 11.81
CA GLY A 136 -4.62 -1.01 11.38
C GLY A 136 -4.73 -2.24 12.30
N GLY A 137 -3.60 -2.81 12.72
CA GLY A 137 -3.58 -3.95 13.65
C GLY A 137 -4.02 -3.62 15.09
N GLN A 138 -4.14 -2.34 15.45
CA GLN A 138 -4.72 -1.90 16.72
C GLN A 138 -6.26 -1.77 16.64
N ILE A 139 -6.83 -1.76 15.43
CA ILE A 139 -8.28 -1.78 15.22
C ILE A 139 -8.81 -3.15 15.61
N ARG A 140 -9.97 -3.17 16.26
CA ARG A 140 -10.58 -4.42 16.70
C ARG A 140 -11.30 -5.13 15.56
N HIS A 141 -10.75 -6.26 15.11
CA HIS A 141 -11.26 -7.02 13.98
C HIS A 141 -12.38 -8.04 14.30
N THR A 142 -13.48 -7.60 14.91
CA THR A 142 -14.63 -8.48 15.18
C THR A 142 -15.33 -8.97 13.90
N GLU A 143 -15.20 -8.23 12.82
CA GLU A 143 -15.74 -8.51 11.48
C GLU A 143 -15.16 -9.76 10.83
N THR A 144 -14.02 -10.28 11.28
CA THR A 144 -13.36 -11.48 10.71
C THR A 144 -13.82 -12.79 11.35
N ARG A 145 -14.68 -12.72 12.38
CA ARG A 145 -15.15 -13.91 13.12
C ARG A 145 -16.27 -14.62 12.36
N ALA A 146 -16.34 -15.95 12.49
CA ALA A 146 -17.31 -16.77 11.77
C ALA A 146 -18.78 -16.50 12.16
N ASP A 147 -19.02 -15.99 13.35
CA ASP A 147 -20.33 -15.63 13.91
C ASP A 147 -20.74 -14.18 13.63
N PHE A 148 -19.90 -13.40 12.95
CA PHE A 148 -20.19 -12.00 12.66
C PHE A 148 -21.39 -11.85 11.70
N GLN A 149 -22.39 -11.09 12.14
CA GLN A 149 -23.51 -10.67 11.31
C GLN A 149 -23.34 -9.20 10.94
N LEU A 150 -23.56 -8.88 9.68
CA LEU A 150 -23.53 -7.50 9.19
C LEU A 150 -24.56 -6.66 9.97
N PRO A 151 -24.17 -5.53 10.58
CA PRO A 151 -25.13 -4.61 11.14
C PRO A 151 -26.07 -4.08 10.04
N PRO A 152 -27.36 -3.83 10.35
CA PRO A 152 -28.29 -3.25 9.39
C PRO A 152 -27.74 -1.90 8.90
N SER A 153 -27.84 -1.66 7.58
CA SER A 153 -27.38 -0.41 6.97
C SER A 153 -28.09 0.76 7.62
N THR A 154 -27.34 1.59 8.34
CA THR A 154 -27.82 2.90 8.76
C THR A 154 -27.70 3.81 7.55
N ASP A 155 -28.77 3.91 6.75
CA ASP A 155 -28.89 4.97 5.75
C ASP A 155 -28.70 6.31 6.48
N LYS A 156 -27.61 7.03 6.17
CA LYS A 156 -27.40 8.42 6.55
C LYS A 156 -28.03 9.33 5.51
#